data_AF-A0A962AQV1-F1
#
_entry.id   AF-A0A962AQV1-F1
#
_cell.length_a   1.000
_cell.length_b   1.000
_cell.length_c   1.000
_cell.angle_alpha   90.00
_cell.angle_beta   90.00
_cell.angle_gamma   90.00
#
_symmetry.space_group_name_H-M   'P 1'
#
loop_
_entity.id
_entity.type
_entity.pdbx_description
1 polymer ?
#
loop_
_entity_poly.entity_id
_entity_poly.type
_entity_poly.pdbx_seq_one_letter_code
_entity_poly.pdbx_strand_id
1 'polypeptide(L)'
;MNRRMTIVGAAVIAAGVVACWSPALASRPVPRTITGCVSGGVFASDDGYVIRARGPGFKDYDLSRFEGRRIVVRGMLSPGDLFAVKSRPRDLGPCRRSR
;
A
#
# COMPACT_ATOMS: atom_id res chain seq x y z
N MET A 1 16.38 73.50 -9.15
CA MET A 1 16.24 72.63 -7.96
C MET A 1 14.77 72.60 -7.55
N ASN A 2 14.04 71.52 -7.28
CA ASN A 2 14.11 70.07 -7.51
C ASN A 2 12.64 69.63 -7.61
N ARG A 3 12.27 68.92 -8.68
CA ARG A 3 10.92 68.37 -8.90
C ARG A 3 10.61 67.32 -7.82
N ARG A 4 9.55 67.55 -7.05
CA ARG A 4 8.99 66.54 -6.13
C ARG A 4 8.26 65.50 -6.97
N MET A 5 8.86 64.31 -7.07
CA MET A 5 8.36 63.18 -7.84
C MET A 5 7.52 62.32 -6.90
N THR A 6 6.21 62.55 -6.91
CA THR A 6 5.23 61.80 -6.12
C THR A 6 4.94 60.48 -6.85
N ILE A 7 5.57 59.39 -6.42
CA ILE A 7 5.31 58.04 -6.94
C ILE A 7 4.01 57.55 -6.27
N VAL A 8 2.90 57.56 -7.02
CA VAL A 8 1.62 57.00 -6.57
C VAL A 8 1.34 55.72 -7.37
N GLY A 9 1.22 54.61 -6.64
CA GLY A 9 0.36 53.47 -7.03
C GLY A 9 1.03 52.33 -7.79
N ALA A 10 1.78 51.47 -7.09
CA ALA A 10 2.04 50.12 -7.59
C ALA A 10 0.76 49.27 -7.49
N ALA A 11 0.27 48.80 -8.63
CA ALA A 11 -0.90 47.94 -8.76
C ALA A 11 -0.66 46.57 -8.11
N VAL A 12 -1.50 46.20 -7.13
CA VAL A 12 -1.52 44.85 -6.56
C VAL A 12 -2.63 44.06 -7.25
N ILE A 13 -2.27 43.31 -8.29
CA ILE A 13 -3.16 42.31 -8.89
C ILE A 13 -3.08 41.07 -8.01
N ALA A 14 -3.93 40.99 -6.99
CA ALA A 14 -4.11 39.78 -6.19
C ALA A 14 -4.91 38.77 -7.01
N ALA A 15 -4.24 38.02 -7.88
CA ALA A 15 -4.82 36.85 -8.52
C ALA A 15 -4.99 35.74 -7.46
N GLY A 16 -6.18 35.66 -6.88
CA GLY A 16 -6.57 34.61 -5.95
C GLY A 16 -6.66 33.26 -6.66
N VAL A 17 -5.58 32.49 -6.63
CA VAL A 17 -5.59 31.09 -7.04
C VAL A 17 -6.19 30.29 -5.90
N VAL A 18 -7.51 30.05 -5.95
CA VAL A 18 -8.16 29.10 -5.03
C VAL A 18 -7.70 27.71 -5.44
N ALA A 19 -6.62 27.23 -4.84
CA ALA A 19 -6.18 25.86 -5.00
C ALA A 19 -7.27 24.93 -4.44
N CYS A 20 -8.05 24.31 -5.31
CA CYS A 20 -8.93 23.20 -4.96
C CYS A 20 -8.09 22.04 -4.42
N TRP A 21 -7.89 22.01 -3.10
CA TRP A 21 -7.39 20.84 -2.40
C TRP A 21 -8.54 19.84 -2.31
N SER A 22 -8.83 19.14 -3.41
CA SER A 22 -9.60 17.91 -3.30
C SER A 22 -8.76 16.91 -2.51
N PRO A 23 -9.23 16.38 -1.37
CA PRO A 23 -8.53 15.29 -0.73
C PRO A 23 -8.53 14.13 -1.72
N ALA A 24 -7.36 13.83 -2.30
CA ALA A 24 -7.20 12.63 -3.08
C ALA A 24 -7.59 11.46 -2.18
N LEU A 25 -8.73 10.83 -2.45
CA LEU A 25 -9.16 9.60 -1.80
C LEU A 25 -8.19 8.50 -2.24
N ALA A 26 -7.00 8.49 -1.66
CA ALA A 26 -6.05 7.41 -1.81
C ALA A 26 -6.75 6.13 -1.35
N SER A 27 -6.74 5.11 -2.21
CA SER A 27 -7.38 3.82 -1.96
C SER A 27 -7.05 3.31 -0.56
N ARG A 28 -8.07 3.21 0.28
CA ARG A 28 -7.92 2.74 1.65
C ARG A 28 -7.52 1.26 1.67
N PRO A 29 -6.72 0.80 2.65
CA PRO A 29 -6.42 -0.62 2.80
C PRO A 29 -7.69 -1.45 2.92
N VAL A 30 -7.78 -2.54 2.14
CA VAL A 30 -8.98 -3.38 2.04
C VAL A 30 -8.73 -4.70 2.82
N PRO A 31 -9.64 -5.11 3.71
CA PRO A 31 -9.53 -6.41 4.36
C PRO A 31 -9.63 -7.53 3.32
N ARG A 32 -8.62 -8.40 3.29
CA ARG A 32 -8.57 -9.55 2.37
C ARG A 32 -8.14 -10.80 3.12
N THR A 33 -8.77 -11.91 2.75
CA THR A 33 -8.32 -13.26 3.13
C THR A 33 -7.74 -13.88 1.88
N ILE A 34 -6.49 -14.29 1.94
CA ILE A 34 -5.77 -14.83 0.79
C ILE A 34 -5.34 -16.25 1.13
N THR A 35 -5.68 -17.17 0.23
CA THR A 35 -5.22 -18.55 0.26
C THR A 35 -4.18 -18.73 -0.82
N GLY A 36 -3.12 -19.46 -0.52
CA GLY A 36 -2.03 -19.65 -1.45
C GLY A 36 -0.96 -20.60 -0.95
N CYS A 37 0.06 -20.80 -1.77
CA CYS A 37 1.21 -21.63 -1.51
C CYS A 37 2.44 -20.80 -1.19
N VAL A 38 3.23 -21.26 -0.21
CA VAL A 38 4.55 -20.70 0.06
C VAL A 38 5.61 -21.58 -0.58
N SER A 39 6.45 -20.99 -1.43
CA SER A 39 7.55 -21.68 -2.09
C SER A 39 8.72 -20.73 -2.32
N GLY A 40 9.90 -21.10 -1.85
CA GLY A 40 11.12 -20.31 -2.00
C GLY A 40 11.04 -18.95 -1.27
N GLY A 41 10.35 -18.89 -0.13
CA GLY A 41 10.11 -17.67 0.64
C GLY A 41 8.98 -16.79 0.08
N VAL A 42 8.36 -17.20 -1.03
CA VAL A 42 7.34 -16.41 -1.73
C VAL A 42 5.96 -16.97 -1.48
N PHE A 43 5.02 -16.12 -1.04
CA PHE A 43 3.60 -16.47 -0.93
C PHE A 43 2.86 -16.14 -2.22
N ALA A 44 2.50 -17.16 -2.98
CA ALA A 44 1.70 -17.05 -4.19
C ALA A 44 0.25 -17.45 -3.90
N SER A 45 -0.69 -16.55 -4.15
CA SER A 45 -2.12 -16.83 -4.04
C SER A 45 -2.56 -17.87 -5.06
N ASP A 46 -3.61 -18.65 -4.74
CA ASP A 46 -4.28 -19.52 -5.70
C ASP A 46 -4.80 -18.75 -6.95
N ASP A 47 -5.07 -17.45 -6.82
CA ASP A 47 -5.51 -16.58 -7.91
C ASP A 47 -4.33 -16.07 -8.80
N GLY A 48 -3.10 -16.52 -8.54
CA GLY A 48 -1.91 -16.19 -9.35
C GLY A 48 -1.15 -14.94 -8.92
N TYR A 49 -1.56 -14.26 -7.85
CA TYR A 49 -0.88 -13.06 -7.34
C TYR A 49 0.24 -13.41 -6.37
N VAL A 50 1.41 -12.80 -6.56
CA VAL A 50 2.52 -12.87 -5.60
C VAL A 50 2.33 -11.80 -4.53
N ILE A 51 2.28 -12.22 -3.27
CA ILE A 51 1.95 -11.35 -2.15
C ILE A 51 3.16 -11.20 -1.25
N ARG A 52 3.56 -9.94 -1.03
CA ARG A 52 4.61 -9.61 -0.06
C ARG A 52 3.98 -9.48 1.32
N ALA A 53 4.10 -10.54 2.12
CA ALA A 53 3.59 -10.55 3.49
C ALA A 53 4.40 -9.59 4.38
N ARG A 54 3.69 -8.63 4.99
CA ARG A 54 4.24 -7.64 5.90
C ARG A 54 3.68 -7.84 7.30
N GLY A 55 4.57 -7.91 8.28
CA GLY A 55 4.22 -7.99 9.69
C GLY A 55 3.87 -6.62 10.29
N PRO A 56 3.66 -6.56 11.61
CA PRO A 56 3.46 -5.30 12.31
C PRO A 56 4.64 -4.34 12.07
N GLY A 57 4.33 -3.08 11.76
CA GLY A 57 5.33 -2.07 11.43
C GLY A 57 5.98 -2.25 10.04
N PHE A 58 5.33 -2.93 9.10
CA PHE A 58 5.82 -3.17 7.73
C PHE A 58 7.14 -3.94 7.62
N LYS A 59 7.54 -4.64 8.69
CA LYS A 59 8.66 -5.56 8.65
C LYS A 59 8.35 -6.76 7.75
N ASP A 60 9.36 -7.30 7.07
CA ASP A 60 9.20 -8.55 6.33
C ASP A 60 8.71 -9.64 7.27
N TYR A 61 7.64 -10.32 6.86
CA TYR A 61 7.07 -11.41 7.64
C TYR A 61 7.72 -12.72 7.20
N ASP A 62 8.42 -13.38 8.12
CA ASP A 62 9.05 -14.67 7.81
C ASP A 62 8.00 -15.76 7.56
N LEU A 63 8.03 -16.30 6.35
CA LEU A 63 7.16 -17.37 5.89
C LEU A 63 7.88 -18.72 5.80
N SER A 64 9.18 -18.77 6.14
CA SER A 64 10.02 -19.97 5.96
C SER A 64 9.45 -21.22 6.65
N ARG A 65 8.72 -21.03 7.77
CA ARG A 65 8.05 -22.13 8.47
C ARG A 65 6.92 -22.81 7.68
N PHE A 66 6.46 -22.17 6.61
CA PHE A 66 5.37 -22.63 5.76
C PHE A 66 5.84 -23.07 4.37
N GLU A 67 7.15 -23.22 4.15
CA GLU A 67 7.67 -23.71 2.88
C GLU A 67 7.03 -25.03 2.44
N GLY A 68 6.58 -25.06 1.18
CA GLY A 68 5.85 -26.19 0.60
C GLY A 68 4.43 -26.39 1.14
N ARG A 69 3.93 -25.44 1.95
CA ARG A 69 2.61 -25.52 2.58
C ARG A 69 1.64 -24.52 1.97
N ARG A 70 0.39 -24.97 1.86
CA ARG A 70 -0.74 -24.11 1.53
C ARG A 70 -1.22 -23.46 2.81
N ILE A 71 -1.31 -22.13 2.82
CA ILE A 71 -1.73 -21.36 3.97
C ILE A 71 -2.88 -20.42 3.62
N VAL A 72 -3.68 -20.07 4.62
CA VAL A 72 -4.63 -18.97 4.55
C VAL A 72 -4.19 -17.86 5.49
N VAL A 73 -4.11 -16.65 4.95
CA VAL A 73 -3.67 -15.45 5.67
C VAL A 73 -4.76 -14.40 5.61
N ARG A 74 -5.12 -13.83 6.77
CA ARG A 74 -6.03 -12.69 6.86
C ARG A 74 -5.24 -11.43 7.14
N GLY A 75 -5.55 -10.37 6.40
CA GLY A 75 -4.79 -9.14 6.46
C GLY A 75 -5.51 -7.97 5.79
N MET A 76 -4.77 -6.88 5.66
CA MET A 76 -5.18 -5.69 4.93
C MET A 76 -4.30 -5.54 3.71
N LEU A 77 -4.92 -5.50 2.52
CA LEU A 77 -4.23 -5.22 1.26
C LEU A 77 -4.26 -3.71 1.03
N SER A 78 -3.08 -3.09 1.01
CA SER A 78 -2.88 -1.68 0.71
C SER A 78 -2.48 -1.50 -0.75
N PRO A 79 -2.64 -0.28 -1.31
CA PRO A 79 -2.10 0.04 -2.64
C PRO A 79 -0.61 -0.28 -2.74
N GLY A 80 -0.17 -0.75 -3.91
CA GLY A 80 1.20 -1.23 -4.12
C GLY A 80 1.44 -2.67 -3.65
N ASP A 81 0.40 -3.51 -3.61
CA ASP A 81 0.44 -4.94 -3.30
C ASP A 81 1.07 -5.30 -1.94
N LEU A 82 0.90 -4.38 -0.99
CA LEU A 82 1.38 -4.54 0.37
C LEU A 82 0.31 -5.24 1.21
N PHE A 83 0.58 -6.46 1.65
CA PHE A 83 -0.35 -7.23 2.45
C PHE A 83 0.09 -7.27 3.92
N ALA A 84 -0.59 -6.49 4.76
CA ALA A 84 -0.34 -6.44 6.19
C ALA A 84 -1.08 -7.58 6.91
N VAL A 85 -0.32 -8.53 7.44
CA VAL A 85 -0.84 -9.71 8.15
C VAL A 85 -1.47 -9.28 9.48
N LYS A 86 -2.77 -9.54 9.65
CA LYS A 86 -3.52 -9.22 10.89
C LYS A 86 -3.58 -10.39 11.86
N SER A 87 -3.55 -11.61 11.36
CA SER A 87 -3.64 -12.83 12.16
C SER A 87 -2.60 -13.84 11.74
N ARG A 88 -2.22 -14.74 12.66
CA ARG A 88 -1.32 -15.85 12.34
C ARG A 88 -1.87 -16.64 11.14
N PRO A 89 -1.04 -16.93 10.12
CA PRO A 89 -1.45 -17.80 9.02
C PRO A 89 -1.89 -19.15 9.54
N ARG A 90 -2.97 -19.68 8.97
CA ARG A 90 -3.41 -21.05 9.21
C ARG A 90 -2.88 -21.95 8.10
N ASP A 91 -2.34 -23.06 8.53
CA ASP A 91 -1.84 -24.11 7.67
C ASP A 91 -2.99 -25.00 7.19
N LEU A 92 -3.07 -25.20 5.87
CA LEU A 92 -4.09 -26.00 5.21
C LEU A 92 -3.54 -27.33 4.69
N GLY A 93 -2.26 -27.63 4.92
CA GLY A 93 -1.61 -28.85 4.43
C GLY A 93 -0.55 -28.58 3.36
N PRO A 94 -0.09 -29.65 2.67
CA PRO A 94 0.89 -29.52 1.60
C PRO A 94 0.31 -28.77 0.40
N CYS A 95 1.18 -28.05 -0.31
CA CYS A 95 0.84 -27.47 -1.60
C CYS A 95 0.42 -28.58 -2.58
N ARG A 96 -0.70 -28.37 -3.27
CA ARG A 96 -1.05 -29.24 -4.40
C ARG A 96 -0.09 -28.89 -5.53
N ARG A 97 0.61 -29.89 -6.07
CA ARG A 97 1.33 -29.74 -7.35
C ARG A 97 0.32 -29.21 -8.37
N SER A 98 0.61 -28.07 -8.99
CA SER A 98 -0.06 -27.74 -10.25
C SER A 98 0.26 -28.89 -11.20
N ARG A 99 -0.79 -29.57 -11.65
CA ARG A 99 -0.69 -30.70 -12.58
C ARG A 99 -0.20 -30.20 -13.93
#